data_AF-A0A853AQN4-F1
#
_entry.id   AF-A0A853AQN4-F1
#
_cell.length_a   1.000
_cell.length_b   1.000
_cell.length_c   1.000
_cell.angle_alpha   90.00
_cell.angle_beta   90.00
_cell.angle_gamma   90.00
#
_symmetry.space_group_name_H-M   'P 1'
#
loop_
_entity.id
_entity.type
_entity.pdbx_description
1 polymer ?
#
loop_
_entity_poly.entity_id
_entity_poly.type
_entity_poly.pdbx_seq_one_letter_code
_entity_poly.pdbx_strand_id
1 'polypeptide(L)'
;MAPPEHRSDAQHVLQRVFGYDSFRGHQQEIVEHVIGGGDALVLMPTGGGKSLCYQVPALVRPGVGVVVSPLIALMQDQVDALNELGVRAGFLNSTQSSEQRRSTEQAFLAGELDLLYLAPERLSLDSTLELLDRGEVALFAIDEAHCVAQWGHDFRPDYLNLSVLHQRWPSVPRIALTATATPATRREIATRLELTEARHFVSDFDRPNIQYRIVPKSDPRKQLLSFLRTEHPGDAGIVYRLSRAEVERTAEFLVANGIEALPYHAGLDKEVRARHQARFLREDGLVMVATIAFGMGIDKPDVRFVAHLDLPKSVEGYYQETGRAGRDGLPSTAWMAYGLQDVVQQRKLIDLSEGDEAHRRTLSRHLDSMLALCETVECRRAQLLAYFGQEASGPCQNCDTCLSPPESWDGTIAAQKLLSTVVRLDRERNQRFGAGQVIDILRGKRTPKVEQFRHDSLSVFGVGADLSDAEWRGVVRQLLAQRLLSVEGDYGTLVLTEASAEVLRRENPRQVLLRTEPKRVASTPRTRTAGTEAPEMPAEAEPVFQKLRAWRLATAREEGKAPFIIFHDATLRQIATVRPTTLDELGGISGVGEQKLAKYGQAVLDALAAED
;
A
#
# COMPACT_ATOMS: atom_id res chain seq x y z
N MET A 1 18.81 -30.41 -35.31
CA MET A 1 17.97 -30.45 -34.10
C MET A 1 18.82 -29.98 -32.94
N ALA A 2 18.51 -28.81 -32.38
CA ALA A 2 19.07 -28.42 -31.09
C ALA A 2 18.57 -29.43 -30.01
N PRO A 3 19.35 -29.73 -28.97
CA PRO A 3 18.90 -30.59 -27.88
C PRO A 3 17.67 -29.97 -27.21
N PRO A 4 16.73 -30.76 -26.67
CA PRO A 4 15.62 -30.22 -25.89
C PRO A 4 16.22 -29.50 -24.66
N GLU A 5 15.89 -28.22 -24.49
CA GLU A 5 16.28 -27.44 -23.31
C GLU A 5 15.81 -28.19 -22.05
N HIS A 6 16.74 -28.61 -21.20
CA HIS A 6 16.41 -29.16 -19.88
C HIS A 6 15.70 -28.07 -19.07
N ARG A 7 14.38 -28.20 -18.91
CA ARG A 7 13.60 -27.37 -17.97
C ARG A 7 14.08 -27.67 -16.54
N SER A 8 14.40 -26.64 -15.77
CA SER A 8 14.77 -26.82 -14.35
C SER A 8 13.57 -27.30 -13.54
N ASP A 9 13.81 -28.01 -12.43
CA ASP A 9 12.75 -28.48 -11.52
C ASP A 9 11.86 -27.32 -11.03
N ALA A 10 12.47 -26.14 -10.83
CA ALA A 10 11.76 -24.91 -10.50
C ALA A 10 10.76 -24.47 -11.59
N GLN A 11 11.17 -24.52 -12.86
CA GLN A 11 10.30 -24.19 -13.99
C GLN A 11 9.13 -25.18 -14.12
N HIS A 12 9.40 -26.46 -13.86
CA HIS A 12 8.37 -27.49 -13.89
C HIS A 12 7.33 -27.28 -12.77
N VAL A 13 7.75 -26.97 -11.55
CA VAL A 13 6.85 -26.62 -10.44
C VAL A 13 6.03 -25.36 -10.77
N LEU A 14 6.67 -24.32 -11.31
CA LEU A 14 6.00 -23.08 -11.69
C LEU A 14 4.84 -23.32 -12.68
N GLN A 15 5.09 -24.09 -13.74
CA GLN A 15 4.09 -24.40 -14.76
C GLN A 15 3.01 -25.34 -14.23
N ARG A 16 3.40 -26.44 -13.59
CA ARG A 16 2.47 -27.50 -13.20
C ARG A 16 1.59 -27.13 -12.02
N VAL A 17 2.17 -26.54 -10.97
CA VAL A 17 1.45 -26.21 -9.73
C VAL A 17 0.77 -24.85 -9.84
N PHE A 18 1.50 -23.84 -10.33
CA PHE A 18 1.02 -22.45 -10.32
C PHE A 18 0.42 -22.00 -11.67
N GLY A 19 0.60 -22.76 -12.75
CA GLY A 19 0.01 -22.44 -14.06
C GLY A 19 0.64 -21.24 -14.76
N TYR A 20 1.88 -20.88 -14.42
CA TYR A 20 2.61 -19.77 -15.04
C TYR A 20 3.67 -20.28 -16.02
N ASP A 21 3.72 -19.66 -17.20
CA ASP A 21 4.63 -20.06 -18.27
C ASP A 21 6.10 -19.76 -17.96
N SER A 22 6.36 -18.64 -17.29
CA SER A 22 7.70 -18.12 -16.99
C SER A 22 7.75 -17.28 -15.71
N PHE A 23 8.93 -17.24 -15.09
CA PHE A 23 9.24 -16.35 -13.98
C PHE A 23 9.33 -14.89 -14.45
N ARG A 24 9.01 -13.95 -13.55
CA ARG A 24 9.08 -12.50 -13.81
C ARG A 24 10.31 -11.88 -13.16
N GLY A 25 11.01 -11.01 -13.88
CA GLY A 25 12.14 -10.24 -13.34
C GLY A 25 13.17 -11.14 -12.64
N HIS A 26 13.50 -10.82 -11.39
CA HIS A 26 14.47 -11.58 -10.59
C HIS A 26 13.92 -12.87 -9.96
N GLN A 27 12.66 -13.25 -10.17
CA GLN A 27 12.06 -14.41 -9.49
C GLN A 27 12.86 -15.70 -9.72
N GLN A 28 13.23 -16.00 -10.97
CA GLN A 28 13.97 -17.22 -11.29
C GLN A 28 15.31 -17.27 -10.55
N GLU A 29 16.05 -16.16 -10.60
CA GLU A 29 17.36 -16.04 -9.97
C GLU A 29 17.29 -16.18 -8.44
N ILE A 30 16.25 -15.62 -7.81
CA ILE A 30 15.98 -15.79 -6.38
C ILE A 30 15.66 -17.25 -6.07
N VAL A 31 14.75 -17.85 -6.83
CA VAL A 31 14.30 -19.23 -6.63
C VAL A 31 15.47 -20.21 -6.76
N GLU A 32 16.28 -20.09 -7.81
CA GLU A 32 17.46 -20.93 -8.03
C GLU A 32 18.51 -20.75 -6.93
N HIS A 33 18.74 -19.51 -6.48
CA HIS A 33 19.66 -19.23 -5.37
C HIS A 33 19.23 -19.91 -4.06
N VAL A 34 17.94 -19.83 -3.71
CA VAL A 34 17.39 -20.47 -2.50
C VAL A 34 17.36 -22.00 -2.64
N ILE A 35 17.00 -22.53 -3.81
CA ILE A 35 17.08 -23.97 -4.10
C ILE A 35 18.50 -24.48 -3.89
N GLY A 36 19.51 -23.73 -4.33
CA GLY A 36 20.93 -24.03 -4.11
C GLY A 36 21.39 -23.95 -2.65
N GLY A 37 20.54 -23.52 -1.71
CA GLY A 37 20.86 -23.41 -0.29
C GLY A 37 21.41 -22.06 0.14
N GLY A 38 21.30 -21.02 -0.71
CA GLY A 38 21.75 -19.67 -0.38
C GLY A 38 20.72 -18.84 0.39
N ASP A 39 21.22 -18.01 1.32
CA ASP A 39 20.41 -17.00 2.00
C ASP A 39 20.11 -15.81 1.08
N ALA A 40 18.90 -15.24 1.18
CA ALA A 40 18.45 -14.13 0.34
C ALA A 40 17.70 -13.05 1.12
N LEU A 41 17.96 -11.78 0.76
CA LEU A 41 17.13 -10.64 1.15
C LEU A 41 16.46 -10.08 -0.11
N VAL A 42 15.13 -10.15 -0.15
CA VAL A 42 14.33 -9.90 -1.35
C VAL A 42 13.42 -8.69 -1.13
N LEU A 43 13.66 -7.64 -1.90
CA LEU A 43 12.83 -6.45 -1.96
C LEU A 43 12.12 -6.45 -3.31
N MET A 44 10.82 -6.72 -3.30
CA MET A 44 9.99 -6.72 -4.50
C MET A 44 8.66 -6.02 -4.22
N PRO A 45 8.17 -5.15 -5.12
CA PRO A 45 6.94 -4.39 -4.90
C PRO A 45 5.73 -5.31 -4.67
N THR A 46 4.66 -4.74 -4.12
CA THR A 46 3.36 -5.41 -4.03
C THR A 46 2.89 -5.83 -5.43
N GLY A 47 2.46 -7.09 -5.58
CA GLY A 47 2.12 -7.69 -6.87
C GLY A 47 3.30 -8.29 -7.66
N GLY A 48 4.54 -8.12 -7.21
CA GLY A 48 5.73 -8.69 -7.85
C GLY A 48 5.88 -10.23 -7.73
N GLY A 49 4.92 -10.92 -7.10
CA GLY A 49 4.98 -12.38 -6.93
C GLY A 49 5.99 -12.87 -5.90
N LYS A 50 6.19 -12.13 -4.80
CA LYS A 50 7.10 -12.50 -3.69
C LYS A 50 6.87 -13.92 -3.16
N SER A 51 5.62 -14.36 -3.07
CA SER A 51 5.30 -15.68 -2.51
C SER A 51 5.93 -16.83 -3.30
N LEU A 52 6.00 -16.72 -4.63
CA LEU A 52 6.63 -17.73 -5.48
C LEU A 52 8.12 -17.91 -5.17
N CYS A 53 8.79 -16.86 -4.70
CA CYS A 53 10.22 -16.89 -4.35
C CYS A 53 10.54 -17.79 -3.15
N TYR A 54 9.56 -18.17 -2.32
CA TYR A 54 9.74 -19.16 -1.26
C TYR A 54 8.86 -20.41 -1.45
N GLN A 55 7.69 -20.29 -2.10
CA GLN A 55 6.81 -21.42 -2.36
C GLN A 55 7.41 -22.41 -3.36
N VAL A 56 8.03 -21.94 -4.45
CA VAL A 56 8.66 -22.85 -5.42
C VAL A 56 9.87 -23.56 -4.79
N PRO A 57 10.82 -22.88 -4.12
CA PRO A 57 11.91 -23.57 -3.44
C PRO A 57 11.46 -24.57 -2.36
N ALA A 58 10.37 -24.27 -1.63
CA ALA A 58 9.82 -25.19 -0.63
C ALA A 58 9.31 -26.51 -1.24
N LEU A 59 8.84 -26.48 -2.48
CA LEU A 59 8.36 -27.66 -3.21
C LEU A 59 9.48 -28.45 -3.91
N VAL A 60 10.63 -27.82 -4.14
CA VAL A 60 11.77 -28.44 -4.85
C VAL A 60 12.78 -29.04 -3.87
N ARG A 61 13.01 -28.38 -2.73
CA ARG A 61 13.98 -28.82 -1.72
C ARG A 61 13.38 -29.92 -0.84
N PRO A 62 14.20 -30.87 -0.33
CA PRO A 62 13.73 -31.85 0.63
C PRO A 62 13.34 -31.20 1.96
N GLY A 63 12.29 -31.72 2.60
CA GLY A 63 11.73 -31.19 3.85
C GLY A 63 10.56 -30.23 3.63
N VAL A 64 10.20 -29.51 4.69
CA VAL A 64 9.05 -28.58 4.73
C VAL A 64 9.55 -27.13 4.72
N GLY A 65 8.97 -26.28 3.87
CA GLY A 65 9.22 -24.84 3.91
C GLY A 65 8.49 -24.17 5.07
N VAL A 66 9.20 -23.53 5.99
CA VAL A 66 8.60 -22.84 7.14
C VAL A 66 8.51 -21.34 6.86
N VAL A 67 7.30 -20.78 6.89
CA VAL A 67 7.04 -19.36 6.56
C VAL A 67 6.60 -18.60 7.80
N VAL A 68 7.46 -17.72 8.30
CA VAL A 68 7.14 -16.79 9.39
C VAL A 68 6.40 -15.57 8.83
N SER A 69 5.19 -15.31 9.31
CA SER A 69 4.36 -14.19 8.86
C SER A 69 3.73 -13.46 10.04
N PRO A 70 3.57 -12.12 10.03
CA PRO A 70 3.06 -11.39 11.20
C PRO A 70 1.53 -11.45 11.35
N LEU A 71 0.85 -12.02 10.34
CA LEU A 71 -0.57 -11.81 10.08
C LEU A 71 -1.31 -13.13 10.03
N ILE A 72 -1.88 -13.52 11.16
CA ILE A 72 -2.68 -14.74 11.31
C ILE A 72 -3.79 -14.85 10.26
N ALA A 73 -4.47 -13.74 9.95
CA ALA A 73 -5.53 -13.74 8.94
C ALA A 73 -5.00 -14.05 7.52
N LEU A 74 -3.79 -13.61 7.20
CA LEU A 74 -3.17 -13.89 5.90
C LEU A 74 -2.69 -15.33 5.79
N MET A 75 -2.24 -15.93 6.89
CA MET A 75 -1.80 -17.34 6.88
C MET A 75 -2.91 -18.28 6.41
N GLN A 76 -4.14 -18.08 6.90
CA GLN A 76 -5.28 -18.90 6.48
C GLN A 76 -5.54 -18.75 4.98
N ASP A 77 -5.65 -17.52 4.48
CA ASP A 77 -5.90 -17.25 3.06
C ASP A 77 -4.81 -17.85 2.15
N GLN A 78 -3.53 -17.79 2.56
CA GLN A 78 -2.42 -18.40 1.82
C GLN A 78 -2.46 -19.93 1.85
N VAL A 79 -2.76 -20.52 3.01
CA VAL A 79 -2.86 -21.98 3.16
C VAL A 79 -4.03 -22.52 2.34
N ASP A 80 -5.18 -21.87 2.38
CA ASP A 80 -6.35 -22.26 1.58
C ASP A 80 -6.03 -22.19 0.08
N ALA A 81 -5.40 -21.09 -0.39
CA ALA A 81 -4.99 -20.95 -1.78
C ALA A 81 -3.98 -22.01 -2.24
N LEU A 82 -3.01 -22.38 -1.38
CA LEU A 82 -2.04 -23.43 -1.68
C LEU A 82 -2.69 -24.81 -1.73
N ASN A 83 -3.56 -25.13 -0.78
CA ASN A 83 -4.30 -26.40 -0.76
C ASN A 83 -5.17 -26.56 -2.00
N GLU A 84 -5.76 -25.47 -2.51
CA GLU A 84 -6.51 -25.48 -3.78
C GLU A 84 -5.66 -25.75 -5.03
N LEU A 85 -4.34 -25.50 -4.96
CA LEU A 85 -3.38 -25.87 -6.01
C LEU A 85 -2.81 -27.28 -5.80
N GLY A 86 -3.28 -28.01 -4.77
CA GLY A 86 -2.79 -29.33 -4.40
C GLY A 86 -1.49 -29.31 -3.59
N VAL A 87 -1.05 -28.15 -3.11
CA VAL A 87 0.12 -28.03 -2.22
C VAL A 87 -0.31 -28.28 -0.79
N ARG A 88 0.35 -29.20 -0.08
CA ARG A 88 -0.02 -29.60 1.29
C ARG A 88 0.46 -28.55 2.28
N ALA A 89 -0.38 -27.57 2.60
CA ALA A 89 0.00 -26.46 3.46
C ALA A 89 -0.75 -26.49 4.80
N GLY A 90 -0.04 -26.17 5.88
CA GLY A 90 -0.60 -26.00 7.22
C GLY A 90 -0.16 -24.69 7.87
N PHE A 91 -0.75 -24.34 9.00
CA PHE A 91 -0.31 -23.18 9.80
C PHE A 91 -0.31 -23.47 11.30
N LEU A 92 0.50 -22.74 12.05
CA LEU A 92 0.57 -22.76 13.51
C LEU A 92 0.50 -21.34 14.10
N ASN A 93 -0.57 -21.05 14.84
CA ASN A 93 -0.75 -19.78 15.52
C ASN A 93 -1.54 -19.91 16.83
N SER A 94 -1.80 -18.78 17.50
CA SER A 94 -2.51 -18.69 18.77
C SER A 94 -4.03 -18.89 18.69
N THR A 95 -4.63 -18.90 17.49
CA THR A 95 -6.09 -18.99 17.31
C THR A 95 -6.62 -20.41 17.11
N GLN A 96 -5.73 -21.39 16.94
CA GLN A 96 -6.11 -22.79 16.75
C GLN A 96 -6.49 -23.47 18.05
N SER A 97 -7.42 -24.42 17.97
CA SER A 97 -7.69 -25.36 19.05
C SER A 97 -6.49 -26.30 19.27
N SER A 98 -6.40 -26.89 20.46
CA SER A 98 -5.35 -27.87 20.78
C SER A 98 -5.39 -29.13 19.91
N GLU A 99 -6.55 -29.46 19.32
CA GLU A 99 -6.69 -30.58 18.39
C GLU A 99 -6.12 -30.22 17.01
N GLN A 100 -6.53 -29.08 16.43
CA GLN A 100 -6.00 -28.59 15.15
C GLN A 100 -4.49 -28.42 15.18
N ARG A 101 -3.96 -27.87 16.28
CA ARG A 101 -2.51 -27.73 16.49
C ARG A 101 -1.83 -29.09 16.44
N ARG A 102 -2.27 -30.06 17.26
CA ARG A 102 -1.65 -31.40 17.32
C ARG A 102 -1.68 -32.12 15.97
N SER A 103 -2.78 -32.01 15.24
CA SER A 103 -2.88 -32.58 13.89
C SER A 103 -1.86 -31.97 12.93
N THR A 104 -1.69 -30.63 12.95
CA THR A 104 -0.70 -29.94 12.12
C THR A 104 0.73 -30.32 12.50
N GLU A 105 1.03 -30.41 13.80
CA GLU A 105 2.34 -30.83 14.32
C GLU A 105 2.68 -32.27 13.93
N GLN A 106 1.70 -33.18 13.95
CA GLN A 106 1.88 -34.56 13.50
C GLN A 106 2.13 -34.65 11.99
N ALA A 107 1.35 -33.91 11.18
CA ALA A 107 1.55 -33.86 9.73
C ALA A 107 2.94 -33.31 9.36
N PHE A 108 3.42 -32.29 10.09
CA PHE A 108 4.77 -31.77 9.93
C PHE A 108 5.84 -32.83 10.20
N LEU A 109 5.74 -33.53 11.35
CA LEU A 109 6.70 -34.58 11.73
C LEU A 109 6.66 -35.81 10.82
N ALA A 110 5.51 -36.09 10.21
CA ALA A 110 5.33 -37.18 9.26
C ALA A 110 5.83 -36.85 7.83
N GLY A 111 6.24 -35.60 7.55
CA GLY A 111 6.60 -35.17 6.20
C GLY A 111 5.39 -35.05 5.27
N GLU A 112 4.19 -34.88 5.83
CA GLU A 112 2.93 -34.76 5.08
C GLU A 112 2.64 -33.33 4.63
N LEU A 113 3.44 -32.35 5.06
CA LEU A 113 3.34 -30.95 4.65
C LEU A 113 4.46 -30.57 3.69
N ASP A 114 4.15 -29.72 2.72
CA ASP A 114 5.11 -29.03 1.85
C ASP A 114 5.46 -27.64 2.43
N LEU A 115 4.46 -26.96 3.03
CA LEU A 115 4.63 -25.67 3.67
C LEU A 115 3.97 -25.59 5.05
N LEU A 116 4.63 -24.91 5.99
CA LEU A 116 4.13 -24.61 7.31
C LEU A 116 4.23 -23.09 7.60
N TYR A 117 3.09 -22.41 7.64
CA TYR A 117 3.02 -21.02 8.09
C TYR A 117 3.08 -20.93 9.62
N LEU A 118 3.90 -20.05 10.16
CA LEU A 118 4.15 -19.92 11.60
C LEU A 118 4.01 -18.46 12.04
N ALA A 119 3.25 -18.23 13.10
CA ALA A 119 3.18 -16.92 13.73
C ALA A 119 4.45 -16.66 14.57
N PRO A 120 5.03 -15.44 14.54
CA PRO A 120 6.34 -15.17 15.13
C PRO A 120 6.38 -15.44 16.64
N GLU A 121 5.27 -15.22 17.36
CA GLU A 121 5.19 -15.46 18.80
C GLU A 121 5.43 -16.94 19.18
N ARG A 122 5.26 -17.86 18.22
CA ARG A 122 5.50 -19.29 18.43
C ARG A 122 6.98 -19.62 18.56
N LEU A 123 7.86 -18.85 17.93
CA LEU A 123 9.30 -19.07 17.97
C LEU A 123 9.92 -18.73 19.34
N SER A 124 9.17 -18.04 20.20
CA SER A 124 9.55 -17.83 21.61
C SER A 124 9.21 -19.02 22.53
N LEU A 125 8.57 -20.08 22.01
CA LEU A 125 8.16 -21.24 22.80
C LEU A 125 9.07 -22.43 22.51
N ASP A 126 9.68 -23.00 23.55
CA ASP A 126 10.57 -24.17 23.43
C ASP A 126 9.91 -25.34 22.69
N SER A 127 8.62 -25.60 22.97
CA SER A 127 7.84 -26.63 22.27
C SER A 127 7.84 -26.50 20.74
N THR A 128 7.85 -25.27 20.21
CA THR A 128 7.90 -25.04 18.76
C THR A 128 9.32 -25.29 18.24
N LEU A 129 10.33 -24.87 18.98
CA LEU A 129 11.72 -25.08 18.58
C LEU A 129 12.08 -26.56 18.58
N GLU A 130 11.65 -27.32 19.59
CA GLU A 130 11.79 -28.78 19.65
C GLU A 130 11.02 -29.50 18.54
N LEU A 131 9.85 -29.00 18.15
CA LEU A 131 9.11 -29.52 17.00
C LEU A 131 9.95 -29.36 15.72
N LEU A 132 10.46 -28.15 15.47
CA LEU A 132 11.25 -27.84 14.28
C LEU A 132 12.59 -28.60 14.25
N ASP A 133 13.21 -28.86 15.40
CA ASP A 133 14.42 -29.71 15.49
C ASP A 133 14.17 -31.16 15.04
N ARG A 134 12.95 -31.66 15.26
CA ARG A 134 12.58 -33.05 14.97
C ARG A 134 12.10 -33.25 13.53
N GLY A 135 11.68 -32.19 12.85
CA GLY A 135 11.25 -32.22 11.46
C GLY A 135 12.41 -31.90 10.50
N GLU A 136 12.22 -32.22 9.23
CA GLU A 136 13.15 -31.82 8.17
C GLU A 136 12.69 -30.47 7.59
N VAL A 137 13.44 -29.40 7.85
CA VAL A 137 13.13 -28.05 7.36
C VAL A 137 13.88 -27.77 6.07
N ALA A 138 13.15 -27.48 5.00
CA ALA A 138 13.72 -27.18 3.69
C ALA A 138 14.35 -25.77 3.62
N LEU A 139 13.65 -24.78 4.16
CA LEU A 139 14.02 -23.37 4.21
C LEU A 139 13.20 -22.62 5.27
N PHE A 140 13.69 -21.46 5.69
CA PHE A 140 12.92 -20.46 6.44
C PHE A 140 12.61 -19.25 5.57
N ALA A 141 11.34 -18.92 5.40
CA ALA A 141 10.90 -17.67 4.77
C ALA A 141 10.41 -16.70 5.85
N ILE A 142 10.90 -15.47 5.84
CA ILE A 142 10.48 -14.38 6.72
C ILE A 142 9.71 -13.38 5.87
N ASP A 143 8.39 -13.46 5.92
CA ASP A 143 7.51 -12.54 5.21
C ASP A 143 7.34 -11.23 6.00
N GLU A 144 7.11 -10.15 5.27
CA GLU A 144 7.07 -8.78 5.79
C GLU A 144 8.26 -8.44 6.70
N ALA A 145 9.47 -8.79 6.25
CA ALA A 145 10.71 -8.63 7.02
C ALA A 145 10.98 -7.20 7.50
N HIS A 146 10.34 -6.17 6.93
CA HIS A 146 10.42 -4.80 7.43
C HIS A 146 9.92 -4.63 8.87
N CYS A 147 9.11 -5.57 9.40
CA CYS A 147 8.68 -5.56 10.80
C CYS A 147 9.87 -5.61 11.78
N VAL A 148 11.02 -6.19 11.41
CA VAL A 148 12.22 -6.17 12.28
C VAL A 148 12.83 -4.77 12.40
N ALA A 149 12.64 -3.89 11.42
CA ALA A 149 13.36 -2.62 11.29
C ALA A 149 12.49 -1.40 11.61
N GLN A 150 11.25 -1.36 11.11
CA GLN A 150 10.41 -0.17 11.21
C GLN A 150 9.66 -0.04 12.56
N TRP A 151 9.61 -1.08 13.40
CA TRP A 151 8.63 -1.15 14.49
C TRP A 151 9.05 -1.91 15.75
N GLY A 152 10.34 -1.85 16.13
CA GLY A 152 10.88 -2.61 17.28
C GLY A 152 10.18 -2.42 18.64
N HIS A 153 9.26 -1.45 18.78
CA HIS A 153 8.53 -1.19 20.03
C HIS A 153 6.99 -1.20 19.91
N ASP A 154 6.40 -0.98 18.73
CA ASP A 154 4.93 -0.79 18.58
C ASP A 154 4.21 -1.86 17.74
N PHE A 155 4.93 -2.63 16.91
CA PHE A 155 4.29 -3.62 16.02
C PHE A 155 5.13 -4.91 15.96
N ARG A 156 4.71 -5.91 16.76
CA ARG A 156 5.25 -7.29 16.85
C ARG A 156 6.70 -7.39 17.34
N PRO A 157 6.97 -7.21 18.66
CA PRO A 157 8.30 -7.41 19.24
C PRO A 157 8.86 -8.82 19.00
N ASP A 158 8.00 -9.80 18.75
CA ASP A 158 8.37 -11.18 18.44
C ASP A 158 9.31 -11.30 17.22
N TYR A 159 9.25 -10.34 16.27
CA TYR A 159 10.14 -10.29 15.11
C TYR A 159 11.61 -10.00 15.49
N LEU A 160 11.87 -9.44 16.67
CA LEU A 160 13.23 -9.22 17.18
C LEU A 160 13.93 -10.54 17.54
N ASN A 161 13.16 -11.61 17.77
CA ASN A 161 13.69 -12.91 18.18
C ASN A 161 14.01 -13.84 16.99
N LEU A 162 13.84 -13.36 15.74
CA LEU A 162 14.03 -14.19 14.55
C LEU A 162 15.49 -14.55 14.25
N SER A 163 16.46 -13.95 14.93
CA SER A 163 17.87 -14.38 14.87
C SER A 163 18.04 -15.85 15.30
N VAL A 164 17.13 -16.38 16.13
CA VAL A 164 17.11 -17.79 16.53
C VAL A 164 17.12 -18.76 15.34
N LEU A 165 16.52 -18.37 14.21
CA LEU A 165 16.44 -19.21 13.02
C LEU A 165 17.83 -19.55 12.48
N HIS A 166 18.74 -18.58 12.47
CA HIS A 166 20.13 -18.79 12.04
C HIS A 166 20.96 -19.50 13.11
N GLN A 167 20.77 -19.11 14.35
CA GLN A 167 21.58 -19.60 15.46
C GLN A 167 21.34 -21.09 15.74
N ARG A 168 20.10 -21.56 15.57
CA ARG A 168 19.72 -22.96 15.81
C ARG A 168 19.79 -23.83 14.55
N TRP A 169 19.49 -23.27 13.37
CA TRP A 169 19.51 -24.00 12.09
C TRP A 169 20.40 -23.32 11.04
N PRO A 170 21.72 -23.22 11.27
CA PRO A 170 22.63 -22.46 10.40
C PRO A 170 22.79 -23.05 8.98
N SER A 171 22.45 -24.33 8.78
CA SER A 171 22.52 -25.00 7.47
C SER A 171 21.24 -24.87 6.64
N VAL A 172 20.15 -24.34 7.21
CA VAL A 172 18.87 -24.17 6.53
C VAL A 172 18.85 -22.79 5.88
N PRO A 173 18.60 -22.67 4.55
CA PRO A 173 18.60 -21.38 3.89
C PRO A 173 17.44 -20.50 4.36
N ARG A 174 17.70 -19.20 4.40
CA ARG A 174 16.77 -18.18 4.87
C ARG A 174 16.50 -17.17 3.77
N ILE A 175 15.22 -16.89 3.52
CA ILE A 175 14.78 -15.84 2.62
C ILE A 175 13.94 -14.82 3.38
N ALA A 176 14.39 -13.57 3.44
CA ALA A 176 13.63 -12.46 4.02
C ALA A 176 13.01 -11.63 2.91
N LEU A 177 11.69 -11.40 2.96
CA LEU A 177 10.96 -10.70 1.91
C LEU A 177 10.25 -9.46 2.45
N THR A 178 10.31 -8.36 1.71
CA THR A 178 9.51 -7.17 2.02
C THR A 178 9.09 -6.43 0.75
N ALA A 179 7.93 -5.78 0.81
CA ALA A 179 7.41 -4.96 -0.27
C ALA A 179 7.99 -3.54 -0.30
N THR A 180 8.37 -3.01 0.86
CA THR A 180 8.72 -1.59 1.05
C THR A 180 9.84 -1.46 2.06
N ALA A 181 11.04 -1.12 1.60
CA ALA A 181 12.17 -0.82 2.47
C ALA A 181 13.08 0.21 1.80
N THR A 182 13.39 1.28 2.52
CA THR A 182 14.43 2.23 2.12
C THR A 182 15.82 1.57 2.20
N PRO A 183 16.87 2.13 1.58
CA PRO A 183 18.23 1.61 1.73
C PRO A 183 18.69 1.50 3.19
N ALA A 184 18.25 2.42 4.06
CA ALA A 184 18.52 2.37 5.49
C ALA A 184 17.78 1.20 6.16
N THR A 185 16.48 1.06 5.91
CA THR A 185 15.65 -0.05 6.42
C THR A 185 16.19 -1.40 5.94
N ARG A 186 16.62 -1.51 4.68
CA ARG A 186 17.23 -2.74 4.13
C ARG A 186 18.47 -3.15 4.90
N ARG A 187 19.38 -2.21 5.19
CA ARG A 187 20.58 -2.49 5.99
C ARG A 187 20.21 -2.95 7.39
N GLU A 188 19.21 -2.32 8.00
CA GLU A 188 18.74 -2.71 9.33
C GLU A 188 18.12 -4.12 9.34
N ILE A 189 17.30 -4.47 8.34
CA ILE A 189 16.78 -5.84 8.17
C ILE A 189 17.94 -6.83 8.05
N ALA A 190 18.92 -6.54 7.18
CA ALA A 190 20.07 -7.40 6.97
C ALA A 190 20.89 -7.59 8.26
N THR A 191 21.12 -6.54 9.03
CA THR A 191 21.84 -6.64 10.31
C THR A 191 21.07 -7.41 11.36
N ARG A 192 19.78 -7.10 11.57
CA ARG A 192 18.97 -7.72 12.64
C ARG A 192 18.67 -9.20 12.39
N LEU A 193 18.51 -9.58 11.12
CA LEU A 193 18.30 -10.97 10.73
C LEU A 193 19.60 -11.72 10.45
N GLU A 194 20.78 -11.10 10.65
CA GLU A 194 22.07 -11.73 10.33
C GLU A 194 22.14 -12.22 8.87
N LEU A 195 21.71 -11.36 7.93
CA LEU A 195 21.65 -11.56 6.47
C LEU A 195 22.55 -10.55 5.73
N THR A 196 23.64 -10.07 6.35
CA THR A 196 24.55 -9.10 5.72
C THR A 196 25.31 -9.71 4.54
N GLU A 197 25.70 -10.98 4.65
CA GLU A 197 26.39 -11.75 3.60
C GLU A 197 25.42 -12.44 2.62
N ALA A 198 24.11 -12.38 2.89
CA ALA A 198 23.10 -12.93 2.01
C ALA A 198 23.09 -12.19 0.67
N ARG A 199 22.58 -12.84 -0.38
CA ARG A 199 22.39 -12.18 -1.67
C ARG A 199 21.20 -11.23 -1.60
N HIS A 200 21.40 -9.95 -1.95
CA HIS A 200 20.34 -8.93 -1.88
C HIS A 200 19.74 -8.71 -3.27
N PHE A 201 18.47 -9.02 -3.43
CA PHE A 201 17.70 -8.80 -4.65
C PHE A 201 16.78 -7.60 -4.46
N VAL A 202 16.94 -6.56 -5.26
CA VAL A 202 16.08 -5.37 -5.23
C VAL A 202 15.49 -5.16 -6.60
N SER A 203 14.19 -5.40 -6.70
CA SER A 203 13.42 -5.12 -7.92
C SER A 203 13.05 -3.64 -8.01
N ASP A 204 12.66 -3.23 -9.22
CA ASP A 204 12.08 -1.91 -9.47
C ASP A 204 10.82 -1.69 -8.62
N PHE A 205 10.73 -0.53 -7.97
CA PHE A 205 9.54 -0.07 -7.25
C PHE A 205 8.58 0.68 -8.19
N ASP A 206 8.86 0.77 -9.48
CA ASP A 206 7.93 1.41 -10.40
C ASP A 206 6.65 0.57 -10.60
N ARG A 207 5.52 1.28 -10.58
CA ARG A 207 4.18 0.77 -10.86
C ARG A 207 3.54 1.64 -11.93
N PRO A 208 3.96 1.53 -13.20
CA PRO A 208 3.58 2.48 -14.27
C PRO A 208 2.07 2.53 -14.49
N ASN A 209 1.37 1.42 -14.17
CA ASN A 209 -0.08 1.30 -14.26
C ASN A 209 -0.87 2.11 -13.21
N ILE A 210 -0.23 2.56 -12.13
CA ILE A 210 -0.88 3.37 -11.09
C ILE A 210 -0.66 4.85 -11.38
N GLN A 211 -1.74 5.59 -11.60
CA GLN A 211 -1.73 7.05 -11.65
C GLN A 211 -1.77 7.64 -10.24
N TYR A 212 -0.78 8.45 -9.87
CA TYR A 212 -0.75 9.16 -8.59
C TYR A 212 -1.34 10.57 -8.73
N ARG A 213 -2.34 10.90 -7.89
CA ARG A 213 -3.03 12.20 -7.91
C ARG A 213 -3.33 12.69 -6.49
N ILE A 214 -2.79 13.86 -6.14
CA ILE A 214 -3.03 14.49 -4.83
C ILE A 214 -3.78 15.81 -5.05
N VAL A 215 -5.00 15.88 -4.52
CA VAL A 215 -5.88 17.03 -4.67
C VAL A 215 -6.01 17.82 -3.37
N PRO A 216 -6.26 19.15 -3.44
CA PRO A 216 -6.59 19.94 -2.27
C PRO A 216 -7.87 19.43 -1.59
N LYS A 217 -7.79 19.15 -0.29
CA LYS A 217 -8.91 18.66 0.52
C LYS A 217 -9.96 19.75 0.75
N SER A 218 -11.17 19.51 0.28
CA SER A 218 -12.33 20.39 0.46
C SER A 218 -13.62 19.59 0.35
N ASP A 219 -14.39 19.48 1.42
CA ASP A 219 -15.55 18.56 1.48
C ASP A 219 -15.19 17.15 0.97
N PRO A 220 -14.22 16.48 1.62
CA PRO A 220 -13.56 15.26 1.12
C PRO A 220 -14.54 14.17 0.69
N ARG A 221 -15.66 13.97 1.42
CA ARG A 221 -16.71 13.00 1.06
C ARG A 221 -17.39 13.31 -0.27
N LYS A 222 -17.66 14.59 -0.57
CA LYS A 222 -18.23 15.01 -1.86
C LYS A 222 -17.22 14.86 -2.98
N GLN A 223 -15.96 15.19 -2.73
CA GLN A 223 -14.87 14.98 -3.69
C GLN A 223 -14.72 13.50 -4.04
N LEU A 224 -14.73 12.62 -3.03
CA LEU A 224 -14.70 11.18 -3.22
C LEU A 224 -15.90 10.72 -4.07
N LEU A 225 -17.12 11.10 -3.70
CA LEU A 225 -18.31 10.70 -4.46
C LEU A 225 -18.26 11.16 -5.92
N SER A 226 -17.78 12.38 -6.18
CA SER A 226 -17.56 12.86 -7.54
C SER A 226 -16.56 11.98 -8.27
N PHE A 227 -15.39 11.74 -7.67
CA PHE A 227 -14.34 10.89 -8.23
C PHE A 227 -14.87 9.49 -8.59
N LEU A 228 -15.58 8.83 -7.68
CA LEU A 228 -16.15 7.50 -7.91
C LEU A 228 -17.16 7.50 -9.06
N ARG A 229 -18.06 8.48 -9.12
CA ARG A 229 -19.09 8.55 -10.17
C ARG A 229 -18.53 8.90 -11.54
N THR A 230 -17.52 9.76 -11.61
CA THR A 230 -17.01 10.26 -12.90
C THR A 230 -15.94 9.36 -13.50
N GLU A 231 -15.16 8.68 -12.66
CA GLU A 231 -13.95 7.96 -13.12
C GLU A 231 -13.99 6.46 -12.82
N HIS A 232 -14.75 6.01 -11.82
CA HIS A 232 -14.75 4.62 -11.35
C HIS A 232 -16.17 4.03 -11.14
N PRO A 233 -17.11 4.19 -12.09
CA PRO A 233 -18.45 3.63 -11.95
C PRO A 233 -18.42 2.10 -11.98
N GLY A 234 -18.82 1.45 -10.89
CA GLY A 234 -18.86 -0.01 -10.79
C GLY A 234 -17.50 -0.68 -10.55
N ASP A 235 -16.47 0.10 -10.26
CA ASP A 235 -15.13 -0.39 -9.96
C ASP A 235 -14.96 -0.72 -8.47
N ALA A 236 -14.24 -1.81 -8.17
CA ALA A 236 -13.84 -2.12 -6.81
C ALA A 236 -12.69 -1.20 -6.37
N GLY A 237 -12.72 -0.76 -5.11
CA GLY A 237 -11.69 0.13 -4.58
C GLY A 237 -11.60 0.19 -3.07
N ILE A 238 -10.53 0.80 -2.58
CA ILE A 238 -10.26 0.94 -1.14
C ILE A 238 -10.22 2.42 -0.78
N VAL A 239 -10.87 2.83 0.30
CA VAL A 239 -10.90 4.20 0.82
C VAL A 239 -10.33 4.21 2.24
N TYR A 240 -9.16 4.82 2.43
CA TYR A 240 -8.50 4.94 3.72
C TYR A 240 -8.95 6.18 4.50
N ARG A 241 -9.32 5.95 5.77
CA ARG A 241 -9.62 6.97 6.80
C ARG A 241 -8.80 6.70 8.07
N LEU A 242 -8.50 7.75 8.81
CA LEU A 242 -7.68 7.66 10.02
C LEU A 242 -8.43 7.07 11.23
N SER A 243 -9.71 7.38 11.39
CA SER A 243 -10.50 6.97 12.57
C SER A 243 -11.64 6.03 12.22
N ARG A 244 -12.02 5.16 13.17
CA ARG A 244 -13.13 4.20 13.05
C ARG A 244 -14.45 4.91 12.74
N ALA A 245 -14.74 5.99 13.48
CA ALA A 245 -15.93 6.80 13.26
C ALA A 245 -16.00 7.40 11.85
N GLU A 246 -14.86 7.83 11.30
CA GLU A 246 -14.82 8.36 9.93
C GLU A 246 -14.93 7.27 8.86
N VAL A 247 -14.48 6.05 9.14
CA VAL A 247 -14.72 4.88 8.28
C VAL A 247 -16.22 4.61 8.16
N GLU A 248 -16.91 4.47 9.29
CA GLU A 248 -18.36 4.20 9.33
C GLU A 248 -19.15 5.30 8.62
N ARG A 249 -18.93 6.58 8.99
CA ARG A 249 -19.61 7.73 8.38
C ARG A 249 -19.38 7.86 6.87
N THR A 250 -18.21 7.45 6.39
CA THR A 250 -17.89 7.51 4.95
C THR A 250 -18.56 6.37 4.20
N ALA A 251 -18.56 5.15 4.76
CA ALA A 251 -19.29 4.02 4.18
C ALA A 251 -20.80 4.30 4.10
N GLU A 252 -21.41 4.78 5.19
CA GLU A 252 -22.83 5.18 5.23
C GLU A 252 -23.15 6.25 4.19
N PHE A 253 -22.28 7.27 4.07
CA PHE A 253 -22.46 8.34 3.10
C PHE A 253 -22.41 7.83 1.65
N LEU A 254 -21.51 6.90 1.33
CA LEU A 254 -21.42 6.28 0.02
C LEU A 254 -22.68 5.46 -0.30
N VAL A 255 -23.12 4.62 0.64
CA VAL A 255 -24.35 3.80 0.49
C VAL A 255 -25.58 4.69 0.29
N ALA A 256 -25.74 5.75 1.08
CA ALA A 256 -26.83 6.71 0.92
C ALA A 256 -26.83 7.42 -0.44
N ASN A 257 -25.71 7.39 -1.17
CA ASN A 257 -25.55 7.98 -2.49
C ASN A 257 -25.44 6.92 -3.61
N GLY A 258 -25.86 5.68 -3.34
CA GLY A 258 -25.94 4.60 -4.33
C GLY A 258 -24.60 3.95 -4.70
N ILE A 259 -23.56 4.13 -3.87
CA ILE A 259 -22.29 3.41 -4.00
C ILE A 259 -22.26 2.30 -2.96
N GLU A 260 -22.11 1.06 -3.42
CA GLU A 260 -21.98 -0.08 -2.52
C GLU A 260 -20.66 -0.02 -1.74
N ALA A 261 -20.75 0.19 -0.43
CA ALA A 261 -19.58 0.36 0.42
C ALA A 261 -19.73 -0.34 1.77
N LEU A 262 -18.61 -0.88 2.29
CA LEU A 262 -18.54 -1.55 3.58
C LEU A 262 -17.46 -0.92 4.48
N PRO A 263 -17.69 -0.77 5.79
CA PRO A 263 -16.66 -0.34 6.73
C PRO A 263 -15.75 -1.51 7.13
N TYR A 264 -14.46 -1.24 7.35
CA TYR A 264 -13.51 -2.19 7.94
C TYR A 264 -12.54 -1.50 8.90
N HIS A 265 -12.58 -1.91 10.17
CA HIS A 265 -11.59 -1.51 11.16
C HIS A 265 -11.52 -2.50 12.32
N ALA A 266 -10.45 -2.41 13.12
CA ALA A 266 -10.21 -3.30 14.26
C ALA A 266 -11.30 -3.27 15.36
N GLY A 267 -12.15 -2.23 15.39
CA GLY A 267 -13.29 -2.16 16.32
C GLY A 267 -14.53 -2.95 15.92
N LEU A 268 -14.58 -3.52 14.71
CA LEU A 268 -15.68 -4.39 14.29
C LEU A 268 -15.49 -5.81 14.85
N ASP A 269 -16.59 -6.50 15.11
CA ASP A 269 -16.58 -7.90 15.50
C ASP A 269 -15.82 -8.77 14.48
N LYS A 270 -15.13 -9.79 14.96
CA LYS A 270 -14.29 -10.68 14.14
C LYS A 270 -15.09 -11.30 12.98
N GLU A 271 -16.31 -11.75 13.24
CA GLU A 271 -17.20 -12.33 12.23
C GLU A 271 -17.64 -11.30 11.19
N VAL A 272 -17.94 -10.08 11.62
CA VAL A 272 -18.33 -8.97 10.73
C VAL A 272 -17.16 -8.59 9.82
N ARG A 273 -15.94 -8.49 10.36
CA ARG A 273 -14.70 -8.26 9.58
C ARG A 273 -14.48 -9.36 8.54
N ALA A 274 -14.57 -10.63 8.95
CA ALA A 274 -14.41 -11.76 8.05
C ALA A 274 -15.43 -11.73 6.92
N ARG A 275 -16.71 -11.43 7.24
CA ARG A 275 -17.77 -11.27 6.24
C ARG A 275 -17.48 -10.12 5.28
N HIS A 276 -17.12 -8.93 5.76
CA HIS A 276 -16.82 -7.79 4.88
C HIS A 276 -15.62 -8.06 3.98
N GLN A 277 -14.54 -8.66 4.52
CA GLN A 277 -13.38 -9.08 3.73
C GLN A 277 -13.77 -10.10 2.66
N ALA A 278 -14.52 -11.14 3.01
CA ALA A 278 -14.99 -12.13 2.06
C ALA A 278 -15.85 -11.50 0.95
N ARG A 279 -16.77 -10.59 1.31
CA ARG A 279 -17.58 -9.85 0.32
C ARG A 279 -16.70 -9.02 -0.62
N PHE A 280 -15.74 -8.26 -0.11
CA PHE A 280 -14.84 -7.46 -0.95
C PHE A 280 -14.00 -8.31 -1.91
N LEU A 281 -13.51 -9.47 -1.45
CA LEU A 281 -12.78 -10.41 -2.29
C LEU A 281 -13.68 -11.06 -3.35
N ARG A 282 -14.98 -11.19 -3.07
CA ARG A 282 -15.95 -11.94 -3.89
C ARG A 282 -16.77 -11.12 -4.86
N GLU A 283 -17.16 -9.92 -4.46
CA GLU A 283 -18.11 -9.09 -5.17
C GLU A 283 -17.37 -8.10 -6.07
N ASP A 284 -17.94 -7.89 -7.24
CA ASP A 284 -17.49 -6.89 -8.18
C ASP A 284 -18.03 -5.51 -7.79
N GLY A 285 -17.24 -4.45 -8.00
CA GLY A 285 -17.68 -3.07 -7.79
C GLY A 285 -17.85 -2.62 -6.33
N LEU A 286 -17.45 -3.44 -5.35
CA LEU A 286 -17.58 -3.11 -3.94
C LEU A 286 -16.45 -2.17 -3.46
N VAL A 287 -16.83 -1.12 -2.73
CA VAL A 287 -15.87 -0.18 -2.13
C VAL A 287 -15.64 -0.53 -0.66
N MET A 288 -14.40 -0.85 -0.28
CA MET A 288 -14.07 -0.98 1.14
C MET A 288 -13.61 0.35 1.70
N VAL A 289 -14.30 0.88 2.71
CA VAL A 289 -13.82 2.01 3.51
C VAL A 289 -13.14 1.47 4.76
N ALA A 290 -11.89 1.86 5.02
CA ALA A 290 -11.13 1.23 6.08
C ALA A 290 -10.09 2.12 6.76
N THR A 291 -9.66 1.69 7.95
CA THR A 291 -8.38 2.14 8.51
C THR A 291 -7.23 1.31 7.94
N ILE A 292 -5.98 1.68 8.28
CA ILE A 292 -4.76 0.91 7.92
C ILE A 292 -4.80 -0.57 8.36
N ALA A 293 -5.72 -0.95 9.25
CA ALA A 293 -5.97 -2.34 9.63
C ALA A 293 -6.45 -3.20 8.44
N PHE A 294 -7.07 -2.60 7.42
CA PHE A 294 -7.42 -3.27 6.19
C PHE A 294 -6.30 -3.09 5.17
N GLY A 295 -5.52 -4.12 4.94
CA GLY A 295 -4.49 -4.02 3.93
C GLY A 295 -3.59 -5.23 3.93
N MET A 296 -2.81 -5.38 4.98
CA MET A 296 -1.91 -6.51 5.18
C MET A 296 -2.61 -7.85 4.86
N GLY A 297 -2.23 -8.46 3.72
CA GLY A 297 -2.78 -9.73 3.24
C GLY A 297 -3.94 -9.70 2.22
N ILE A 298 -4.46 -8.53 1.85
CA ILE A 298 -5.50 -8.47 0.80
C ILE A 298 -4.85 -8.61 -0.57
N ASP A 299 -5.33 -9.58 -1.35
CA ASP A 299 -4.88 -9.86 -2.73
C ASP A 299 -6.05 -9.92 -3.72
N LYS A 300 -6.80 -8.81 -3.83
CA LYS A 300 -7.77 -8.62 -4.91
C LYS A 300 -7.03 -8.00 -6.11
N PRO A 301 -6.92 -8.70 -7.26
CA PRO A 301 -6.11 -8.24 -8.38
C PRO A 301 -6.68 -6.99 -9.08
N ASP A 302 -8.01 -6.86 -9.06
CA ASP A 302 -8.82 -5.94 -9.85
C ASP A 302 -9.26 -4.67 -9.09
N VAL A 303 -8.49 -4.25 -8.08
CA VAL A 303 -8.73 -2.97 -7.38
C VAL A 303 -8.35 -1.80 -8.31
N ARG A 304 -9.32 -1.01 -8.75
CA ARG A 304 -9.11 0.07 -9.74
C ARG A 304 -8.75 1.41 -9.12
N PHE A 305 -9.05 1.62 -7.85
CA PHE A 305 -8.59 2.79 -7.14
C PHE A 305 -8.27 2.51 -5.68
N VAL A 306 -7.32 3.27 -5.16
CA VAL A 306 -7.08 3.44 -3.73
C VAL A 306 -7.17 4.93 -3.43
N ALA A 307 -8.07 5.29 -2.52
CA ALA A 307 -8.35 6.66 -2.15
C ALA A 307 -7.96 6.94 -0.70
N HIS A 308 -7.19 7.98 -0.45
CA HIS A 308 -6.85 8.47 0.89
C HIS A 308 -7.60 9.76 1.17
N LEU A 309 -8.48 9.73 2.16
CA LEU A 309 -9.17 10.95 2.61
C LEU A 309 -8.47 11.60 3.80
N ASP A 310 -7.43 10.97 4.37
CA ASP A 310 -6.56 11.53 5.40
C ASP A 310 -5.10 11.22 5.05
N LEU A 311 -4.16 12.08 5.46
CA LEU A 311 -2.74 11.94 5.16
C LEU A 311 -2.16 10.67 5.82
N PRO A 312 -1.51 9.77 5.07
CA PRO A 312 -0.75 8.64 5.63
C PRO A 312 0.41 9.09 6.53
N LYS A 313 0.82 8.20 7.44
CA LYS A 313 1.89 8.48 8.41
C LYS A 313 3.29 8.54 7.77
N SER A 314 3.49 7.84 6.66
CA SER A 314 4.79 7.67 6.00
C SER A 314 4.66 7.34 4.52
N VAL A 315 5.74 7.54 3.76
CA VAL A 315 5.81 7.22 2.32
C VAL A 315 5.74 5.71 2.10
N GLU A 316 6.31 4.94 3.01
CA GLU A 316 6.24 3.47 2.98
C GLU A 316 4.81 2.98 3.13
N GLY A 317 4.08 3.51 4.12
CA GLY A 317 2.66 3.19 4.30
C GLY A 317 1.84 3.58 3.09
N TYR A 318 2.01 4.82 2.60
CA TYR A 318 1.32 5.30 1.40
C TYR A 318 1.58 4.40 0.19
N TYR A 319 2.85 4.08 -0.10
CA TYR A 319 3.22 3.23 -1.23
C TYR A 319 2.68 1.79 -1.08
N GLN A 320 2.72 1.21 0.11
CA GLN A 320 2.17 -0.13 0.37
C GLN A 320 0.65 -0.14 0.17
N GLU A 321 -0.04 0.88 0.66
CA GLU A 321 -1.49 1.07 0.56
C GLU A 321 -1.93 1.30 -0.89
N THR A 322 -1.29 2.22 -1.62
CA THR A 322 -1.61 2.48 -3.02
C THR A 322 -1.21 1.34 -3.94
N GLY A 323 -0.15 0.59 -3.60
CA GLY A 323 0.31 -0.59 -4.34
C GLY A 323 -0.69 -1.75 -4.37
N ARG A 324 -1.79 -1.64 -3.62
CA ARG A 324 -2.96 -2.56 -3.69
C ARG A 324 -3.76 -2.39 -4.97
N ALA A 325 -3.69 -1.22 -5.59
CA ALA A 325 -4.35 -0.96 -6.86
C ALA A 325 -3.64 -1.70 -8.01
N GLY A 326 -4.43 -2.18 -8.97
CA GLY A 326 -3.96 -2.67 -10.26
C GLY A 326 -2.90 -3.76 -10.19
N ARG A 327 -3.06 -4.79 -9.34
CA ARG A 327 -2.10 -5.91 -9.29
C ARG A 327 -2.13 -6.79 -10.54
N ASP A 328 -3.25 -6.76 -11.26
CA ASP A 328 -3.38 -7.29 -12.62
C ASP A 328 -2.58 -6.50 -13.69
N GLY A 329 -1.95 -5.39 -13.31
CA GLY A 329 -1.19 -4.53 -14.23
C GLY A 329 -2.04 -3.55 -15.03
N LEU A 330 -3.36 -3.57 -14.87
CA LEU A 330 -4.26 -2.65 -15.58
C LEU A 330 -4.24 -1.24 -14.97
N PRO A 331 -4.64 -0.20 -15.73
CA PRO A 331 -4.70 1.17 -15.25
C PRO A 331 -5.49 1.28 -13.95
N SER A 332 -4.96 2.01 -12.97
CA SER A 332 -5.61 2.23 -11.68
C SER A 332 -5.19 3.57 -11.06
N THR A 333 -5.97 4.10 -10.14
CA THR A 333 -5.77 5.46 -9.59
C THR A 333 -5.46 5.44 -8.09
N ALA A 334 -4.32 6.00 -7.70
CA ALA A 334 -4.01 6.37 -6.32
C ALA A 334 -4.40 7.84 -6.11
N TRP A 335 -5.52 8.08 -5.43
CA TRP A 335 -6.10 9.41 -5.23
C TRP A 335 -6.01 9.82 -3.76
N MET A 336 -5.48 11.01 -3.46
CA MET A 336 -5.45 11.51 -2.08
C MET A 336 -6.02 12.93 -1.99
N ALA A 337 -6.96 13.15 -1.07
CA ALA A 337 -7.36 14.47 -0.64
C ALA A 337 -6.51 14.90 0.56
N TYR A 338 -5.71 15.95 0.38
CA TYR A 338 -4.76 16.42 1.39
C TYR A 338 -4.97 17.90 1.74
N GLY A 339 -4.95 18.21 3.03
CA GLY A 339 -5.13 19.55 3.58
C GLY A 339 -4.37 19.81 4.87
N LEU A 340 -4.40 21.06 5.35
CA LEU A 340 -3.63 21.49 6.52
C LEU A 340 -4.03 20.76 7.81
N GLN A 341 -5.31 20.43 7.96
CA GLN A 341 -5.81 19.72 9.14
C GLN A 341 -5.17 18.34 9.29
N ASP A 342 -4.83 17.68 8.17
CA ASP A 342 -4.15 16.39 8.19
C ASP A 342 -2.76 16.50 8.79
N VAL A 343 -2.02 17.56 8.44
CA VAL A 343 -0.68 17.82 8.97
C VAL A 343 -0.71 18.03 10.48
N VAL A 344 -1.64 18.85 10.96
CA VAL A 344 -1.83 19.12 12.38
C VAL A 344 -2.20 17.85 13.13
N GLN A 345 -3.11 17.05 12.58
CA GLN A 345 -3.53 15.79 13.19
C GLN A 345 -2.39 14.78 13.28
N GLN A 346 -1.59 14.61 12.22
CA GLN A 346 -0.45 13.69 12.24
C GLN A 346 0.64 14.14 13.23
N ARG A 347 0.97 15.44 13.30
CA ARG A 347 1.91 15.95 14.31
C ARG A 347 1.44 15.70 15.73
N LYS A 348 0.16 15.95 16.01
CA LYS A 348 -0.44 15.65 17.31
C LYS A 348 -0.33 14.17 17.68
N LEU A 349 -0.55 13.26 16.74
CA LEU A 349 -0.39 11.82 16.98
C LEU A 349 1.06 11.44 17.29
N ILE A 350 2.03 12.11 16.67
CA ILE A 350 3.46 11.89 16.94
C ILE A 350 3.83 12.39 18.34
N ASP A 351 3.35 13.57 18.73
CA ASP A 351 3.63 14.14 20.05
C ASP A 351 3.04 13.30 21.20
N LEU A 352 1.89 12.67 20.97
CA LEU A 352 1.22 11.77 21.92
C LEU A 352 1.75 10.33 21.89
N SER A 353 2.72 10.01 21.03
CA SER A 353 3.26 8.65 20.90
C SER A 353 4.04 8.25 22.15
N GLU A 354 3.82 7.03 22.67
CA GLU A 354 4.44 6.51 23.90
C GLU A 354 5.95 6.18 23.76
N GLY A 355 6.56 6.52 22.62
CA GLY A 355 7.97 6.26 22.32
C GLY A 355 8.95 7.31 22.84
N ASP A 356 10.23 6.92 22.88
CA ASP A 356 11.34 7.80 23.24
C ASP A 356 11.52 8.95 22.22
N GLU A 357 12.41 9.90 22.54
CA GLU A 357 12.64 11.05 21.67
C GLU A 357 13.18 10.64 20.29
N ALA A 358 13.98 9.57 20.22
CA ALA A 358 14.51 9.04 18.97
C ALA A 358 13.39 8.47 18.08
N HIS A 359 12.41 7.79 18.67
CA HIS A 359 11.22 7.30 17.99
C HIS A 359 10.36 8.44 17.44
N ARG A 360 10.05 9.45 18.27
CA ARG A 360 9.28 10.64 17.83
C ARG A 360 9.98 11.42 16.71
N ARG A 361 11.31 11.55 16.76
CA ARG A 361 12.11 12.12 15.66
C ARG A 361 12.01 11.29 14.38
N THR A 362 11.95 9.97 14.49
CA THR A 362 11.78 9.08 13.34
C THR A 362 10.41 9.23 12.69
N LEU A 363 9.33 9.22 13.49
CA LEU A 363 7.98 9.48 12.98
C LEU A 363 7.87 10.86 12.31
N SER A 364 8.53 11.88 12.88
CA SER A 364 8.58 13.23 12.31
C SER A 364 9.27 13.24 10.93
N ARG A 365 10.38 12.50 10.76
CA ARG A 365 11.04 12.36 9.45
C ARG A 365 10.15 11.67 8.42
N HIS A 366 9.38 10.65 8.82
CA HIS A 366 8.43 9.99 7.94
C HIS A 366 7.32 10.93 7.48
N LEU A 367 6.75 11.71 8.42
CA LEU A 367 5.75 12.71 8.08
C LEU A 367 6.31 13.78 7.14
N ASP A 368 7.50 14.31 7.42
CA ASP A 368 8.13 15.33 6.57
C ASP A 368 8.35 14.82 5.14
N SER A 369 8.72 13.55 4.98
CA SER A 369 8.87 12.92 3.66
C SER A 369 7.53 12.82 2.92
N MET A 370 6.44 12.51 3.65
CA MET A 370 5.08 12.55 3.09
C MET A 370 4.64 13.95 2.68
N LEU A 371 4.97 14.97 3.48
CA LEU A 371 4.66 16.37 3.14
C LEU A 371 5.44 16.81 1.91
N ALA A 372 6.72 16.44 1.80
CA ALA A 372 7.53 16.70 0.62
C ALA A 372 6.92 16.06 -0.64
N LEU A 373 6.38 14.83 -0.53
CA LEU A 373 5.67 14.18 -1.63
C LEU A 373 4.38 14.92 -2.00
N CYS A 374 3.62 15.44 -1.02
CA CYS A 374 2.36 16.13 -1.27
C CYS A 374 2.57 17.48 -1.97
N GLU A 375 3.55 18.26 -1.52
CA GLU A 375 3.81 19.63 -1.94
C GLU A 375 4.77 19.76 -3.14
N THR A 376 5.28 18.63 -3.65
CA THR A 376 6.23 18.64 -4.77
C THR A 376 5.66 19.30 -6.04
N VAL A 377 6.57 19.94 -6.77
CA VAL A 377 6.34 20.42 -8.15
C VAL A 377 6.93 19.47 -9.19
N GLU A 378 7.72 18.49 -8.75
CA GLU A 378 8.34 17.47 -9.60
C GLU A 378 7.40 16.28 -9.81
N CYS A 379 7.82 15.33 -10.64
CA CYS A 379 7.10 14.08 -10.87
C CYS A 379 6.95 13.29 -9.55
N ARG A 380 5.70 13.01 -9.12
CA ARG A 380 5.44 12.25 -7.88
C ARG A 380 6.08 10.86 -7.90
N ARG A 381 6.01 10.17 -9.04
CA ARG A 381 6.62 8.85 -9.22
C ARG A 381 8.13 8.91 -9.05
N ALA A 382 8.78 9.92 -9.64
CA ALA A 382 10.22 10.07 -9.50
C ALA A 382 10.63 10.27 -8.04
N GLN A 383 9.86 11.07 -7.29
CA GLN A 383 10.11 11.28 -5.86
C GLN A 383 9.85 10.03 -5.01
N LEU A 384 8.83 9.23 -5.35
CA LEU A 384 8.59 7.93 -4.71
C LEU A 384 9.76 6.96 -4.94
N LEU A 385 10.25 6.86 -6.18
CA LEU A 385 11.40 6.02 -6.52
C LEU A 385 12.66 6.49 -5.79
N ALA A 386 12.92 7.80 -5.80
CA ALA A 386 14.06 8.40 -5.11
C ALA A 386 14.03 8.13 -3.60
N TYR A 387 12.84 8.15 -2.98
CA TYR A 387 12.67 7.82 -1.57
C TYR A 387 13.13 6.38 -1.25
N PHE A 388 12.88 5.43 -2.15
CA PHE A 388 13.36 4.04 -2.03
C PHE A 388 14.77 3.82 -2.56
N GLY A 389 15.49 4.88 -2.95
CA GLY A 389 16.86 4.82 -3.43
C GLY A 389 16.99 4.37 -4.89
N GLN A 390 15.94 4.58 -5.70
CA GLN A 390 15.95 4.31 -7.14
C GLN A 390 15.93 5.61 -7.95
N GLU A 391 16.69 5.62 -9.03
CA GLU A 391 16.69 6.72 -9.99
C GLU A 391 15.56 6.53 -11.00
N ALA A 392 14.74 7.57 -11.17
CA ALA A 392 13.72 7.56 -12.20
C ALA A 392 14.33 7.89 -13.56
N SER A 393 13.88 7.23 -14.62
CA SER A 393 14.32 7.51 -16.00
C SER A 393 13.82 8.87 -16.54
N GLY A 394 12.94 9.55 -15.80
CA GLY A 394 12.41 10.87 -16.15
C GLY A 394 11.01 11.12 -15.57
N PRO A 395 10.32 12.20 -16.02
CA PRO A 395 8.93 12.45 -15.69
C PRO A 395 8.03 11.32 -16.21
N CYS A 396 7.12 10.84 -15.37
CA CYS A 396 6.37 9.61 -15.69
C CYS A 396 5.20 9.79 -16.65
N GLN A 397 4.82 11.03 -16.96
CA GLN A 397 3.66 11.37 -17.81
C GLN A 397 2.31 10.78 -17.35
N ASN A 398 2.24 10.25 -16.12
CA ASN A 398 1.06 9.58 -15.58
C ASN A 398 0.80 9.95 -14.10
N CYS A 399 1.28 11.09 -13.63
CA CYS A 399 0.88 11.65 -12.34
C CYS A 399 0.35 13.06 -12.53
N ASP A 400 -0.44 13.55 -11.59
CA ASP A 400 -1.02 14.90 -11.63
C ASP A 400 0.02 16.00 -11.86
N THR A 401 1.24 15.91 -11.31
CA THR A 401 2.29 16.91 -11.55
C THR A 401 2.94 16.82 -12.94
N CYS A 402 2.85 15.67 -13.62
CA CYS A 402 3.25 15.59 -15.04
C CYS A 402 2.10 15.99 -15.97
N LEU A 403 0.88 15.60 -15.65
CA LEU A 403 -0.32 15.84 -16.47
C LEU A 403 -0.82 17.28 -16.35
N SER A 404 -0.58 17.92 -15.23
CA SER A 404 -0.92 19.32 -14.96
C SER A 404 0.20 19.94 -14.12
N PRO A 405 1.35 20.26 -14.76
CA PRO A 405 2.51 20.81 -14.08
C PRO A 405 2.15 22.02 -13.23
N PRO A 406 2.42 21.99 -11.92
CA PRO A 406 2.09 23.10 -11.07
C PRO A 406 3.07 24.25 -11.28
N GLU A 407 2.56 25.46 -11.41
CA GLU A 407 3.39 26.67 -11.47
C GLU A 407 4.00 26.96 -10.10
N SER A 408 5.26 27.37 -10.06
CA SER A 408 5.91 27.88 -8.85
C SER A 408 6.03 29.41 -8.92
N TRP A 409 6.06 30.05 -7.75
CA TRP A 409 6.26 31.48 -7.61
C TRP A 409 7.18 31.78 -6.43
N ASP A 410 7.80 32.97 -6.44
CA ASP A 410 8.62 33.43 -5.32
C ASP A 410 7.74 33.88 -4.15
N GLY A 411 7.53 32.96 -3.22
CA GLY A 411 6.76 33.13 -2.00
C GLY A 411 7.52 33.74 -0.84
N THR A 412 8.74 34.25 -1.02
CA THR A 412 9.58 34.77 0.06
C THR A 412 8.87 35.84 0.88
N ILE A 413 8.18 36.78 0.22
CA ILE A 413 7.43 37.83 0.91
C ILE A 413 6.24 37.26 1.69
N ALA A 414 5.49 36.31 1.12
CA ALA A 414 4.39 35.68 1.84
C ALA A 414 4.88 34.88 3.04
N ALA A 415 6.00 34.18 2.89
CA ALA A 415 6.68 33.50 3.99
C ALA A 415 7.08 34.49 5.09
N GLN A 416 7.72 35.60 4.75
CA GLN A 416 8.12 36.64 5.70
C GLN A 416 6.92 37.26 6.42
N LYS A 417 5.81 37.56 5.72
CA LYS A 417 4.57 38.07 6.31
C LYS A 417 4.04 37.10 7.38
N LEU A 418 3.98 35.81 7.03
CA LEU A 418 3.48 34.77 7.93
C LEU A 418 4.40 34.54 9.12
N LEU A 419 5.69 34.32 8.89
CA LEU A 419 6.68 34.11 9.94
C LEU A 419 6.77 35.33 10.86
N SER A 420 6.73 36.56 10.32
CA SER A 420 6.67 37.77 11.14
C SER A 420 5.41 37.82 12.01
N THR A 421 4.26 37.36 11.51
CA THR A 421 3.03 37.32 12.32
C THR A 421 3.19 36.39 13.51
N VAL A 422 3.80 35.23 13.33
CA VAL A 422 4.14 34.30 14.42
C VAL A 422 5.13 34.93 15.41
N VAL A 423 6.20 35.57 14.91
CA VAL A 423 7.18 36.30 15.75
C VAL A 423 6.50 37.38 16.60
N ARG A 424 5.58 38.16 16.02
CA ARG A 424 4.93 39.29 16.70
C ARG A 424 3.99 38.82 17.80
N LEU A 425 3.21 37.77 17.53
CA LEU A 425 2.35 37.14 18.54
C LEU A 425 3.17 36.61 19.72
N ASP A 426 4.28 35.94 19.45
CA ASP A 426 5.13 35.37 20.50
C ASP A 426 5.88 36.48 21.27
N ARG A 427 6.58 37.39 20.58
CA ARG A 427 7.44 38.40 21.23
C ARG A 427 6.71 39.60 21.82
N GLU A 428 5.67 40.11 21.16
CA GLU A 428 4.98 41.33 21.61
C GLU A 428 3.78 41.02 22.51
N ARG A 429 3.20 39.82 22.38
CA ARG A 429 1.97 39.44 23.09
C ARG A 429 2.11 38.20 23.97
N ASN A 430 3.23 37.47 23.92
CA ASN A 430 3.40 36.17 24.58
C ASN A 430 2.25 35.20 24.29
N GLN A 431 1.83 35.17 23.02
CA GLN A 431 0.68 34.42 22.55
C GLN A 431 1.07 33.50 21.39
N ARG A 432 0.44 32.33 21.34
CA ARG A 432 0.61 31.36 20.26
C ARG A 432 -0.75 30.91 19.76
N PHE A 433 -0.90 30.82 18.45
CA PHE A 433 -2.16 30.43 17.84
C PHE A 433 -1.93 29.50 16.64
N GLY A 434 -2.94 28.71 16.33
CA GLY A 434 -2.97 27.92 15.10
C GLY A 434 -3.17 28.77 13.86
N ALA A 435 -3.01 28.13 12.69
CA ALA A 435 -3.04 28.79 11.38
C ALA A 435 -4.27 29.67 11.14
N GLY A 436 -5.45 29.27 11.60
CA GLY A 436 -6.68 30.05 11.41
C GLY A 436 -6.56 31.49 11.91
N GLN A 437 -6.07 31.68 13.15
CA GLN A 437 -5.92 33.02 13.72
C GLN A 437 -4.83 33.82 13.00
N VAL A 438 -3.71 33.19 12.65
CA VAL A 438 -2.61 33.83 11.92
C VAL A 438 -3.09 34.33 10.55
N ILE A 439 -3.89 33.52 9.85
CA ILE A 439 -4.51 33.89 8.57
C ILE A 439 -5.51 35.03 8.75
N ASP A 440 -6.35 34.99 9.78
CA ASP A 440 -7.31 36.07 10.05
C ASP A 440 -6.60 37.41 10.31
N ILE A 441 -5.48 37.41 11.03
CA ILE A 441 -4.64 38.61 11.26
C ILE A 441 -4.07 39.12 9.93
N LEU A 442 -3.42 38.24 9.16
CA LEU A 442 -2.83 38.60 7.86
C LEU A 442 -3.88 39.16 6.89
N ARG A 443 -5.08 38.59 6.88
CA ARG A 443 -6.21 39.01 6.05
C ARG A 443 -6.93 40.25 6.56
N GLY A 444 -6.60 40.74 7.76
CA GLY A 444 -7.24 41.90 8.36
C GLY A 444 -8.69 41.64 8.78
N LYS A 445 -9.06 40.39 9.09
CA LYS A 445 -10.42 40.02 9.48
C LYS A 445 -10.68 40.38 10.93
N ARG A 446 -11.79 41.07 11.18
CA ARG A 446 -12.28 41.38 12.53
C ARG A 446 -13.18 40.26 13.04
N THR A 447 -12.56 39.18 13.52
CA THR A 447 -13.27 38.11 14.21
C THR A 447 -13.36 38.43 15.71
N PRO A 448 -14.31 37.86 16.46
CA PRO A 448 -14.41 38.09 17.91
C PRO A 448 -13.10 37.81 18.65
N LYS A 449 -12.33 36.82 18.19
CA LYS A 449 -11.02 36.45 18.74
C LYS A 449 -9.94 37.49 18.42
N VAL A 450 -9.92 38.05 17.21
CA VAL A 450 -9.02 39.14 16.84
C VAL A 450 -9.27 40.38 17.70
N GLU A 451 -10.54 40.73 17.92
CA GLU A 451 -10.93 41.89 18.74
C GLU A 451 -10.60 41.66 20.22
N GLN A 452 -10.93 40.47 20.75
CA GLN A 452 -10.63 40.08 22.13
C GLN A 452 -9.15 40.24 22.48
N PHE A 453 -8.25 39.79 21.58
CA PHE A 453 -6.80 39.87 21.81
C PHE A 453 -6.16 41.14 21.20
N ARG A 454 -6.96 42.05 20.65
CA ARG A 454 -6.52 43.30 20.00
C ARG A 454 -5.44 43.10 18.93
N HIS A 455 -5.56 42.03 18.14
CA HIS A 455 -4.59 41.76 17.08
C HIS A 455 -4.70 42.72 15.89
N ASP A 456 -5.78 43.47 15.80
CA ASP A 456 -5.98 44.58 14.86
C ASP A 456 -4.94 45.70 15.04
N SER A 457 -4.32 45.78 16.22
CA SER A 457 -3.23 46.73 16.52
C SER A 457 -1.82 46.25 16.12
N LEU A 458 -1.67 45.01 15.67
CA LEU A 458 -0.37 44.48 15.22
C LEU A 458 0.00 45.09 13.87
N SER A 459 1.28 45.40 13.67
CA SER A 459 1.79 45.94 12.39
C SER A 459 1.60 45.01 11.19
N VAL A 460 1.39 43.72 11.45
CA VAL A 460 1.13 42.68 10.44
C VAL A 460 -0.35 42.53 10.08
N PHE A 461 -1.26 43.23 10.78
CA PHE A 461 -2.70 43.12 10.53
C PHE A 461 -3.05 43.66 9.13
N GLY A 462 -3.69 42.83 8.31
CA GLY A 462 -4.09 43.19 6.94
C GLY A 462 -2.97 43.23 5.91
N VAL A 463 -1.70 42.99 6.30
CA VAL A 463 -0.55 43.00 5.38
C VAL A 463 -0.61 41.89 4.32
N GLY A 464 -1.41 40.85 4.57
CA GLY A 464 -1.64 39.71 3.69
C GLY A 464 -2.96 39.72 2.93
N ALA A 465 -3.60 40.88 2.74
CA ALA A 465 -4.88 40.98 2.03
C ALA A 465 -4.81 40.55 0.55
N ASP A 466 -3.61 40.51 -0.02
CA ASP A 466 -3.27 40.11 -1.39
C ASP A 466 -3.55 38.63 -1.70
N LEU A 467 -3.50 37.75 -0.71
CA LEU A 467 -3.77 36.31 -0.89
C LEU A 467 -5.07 35.91 -0.19
N SER A 468 -5.86 35.05 -0.83
CA SER A 468 -7.07 34.45 -0.27
C SER A 468 -6.79 33.52 0.92
N ASP A 469 -7.83 33.16 1.67
CA ASP A 469 -7.71 32.19 2.77
C ASP A 469 -7.25 30.81 2.31
N ALA A 470 -7.54 30.44 1.06
CA ALA A 470 -7.10 29.17 0.48
C ALA A 470 -5.61 29.22 0.16
N GLU A 471 -5.15 30.30 -0.47
CA GLU A 471 -3.73 30.53 -0.78
C GLU A 471 -2.90 30.61 0.49
N TRP A 472 -3.35 31.31 1.53
CA TRP A 472 -2.65 31.34 2.82
C TRP A 472 -2.56 29.97 3.50
N ARG A 473 -3.59 29.13 3.40
CA ARG A 473 -3.49 27.73 3.89
C ARG A 473 -2.45 26.95 3.10
N GLY A 474 -2.35 27.18 1.78
CA GLY A 474 -1.29 26.64 0.93
C GLY A 474 0.09 27.07 1.41
N VAL A 475 0.30 28.37 1.64
CA VAL A 475 1.55 28.91 2.20
C VAL A 475 1.90 28.23 3.52
N VAL A 476 0.96 28.11 4.47
CA VAL A 476 1.20 27.42 5.75
C VAL A 476 1.68 25.99 5.52
N ARG A 477 0.98 25.21 4.70
CA ARG A 477 1.37 23.80 4.45
C ARG A 477 2.76 23.69 3.85
N GLN A 478 3.08 24.52 2.87
CA GLN A 478 4.37 24.49 2.20
C GLN A 478 5.53 24.95 3.11
N LEU A 479 5.30 25.92 4.01
CA LEU A 479 6.28 26.28 5.03
C LEU A 479 6.50 25.17 6.07
N LEU A 480 5.44 24.42 6.43
CA LEU A 480 5.57 23.22 7.27
C LEU A 480 6.38 22.13 6.55
N ALA A 481 6.12 21.90 5.26
CA ALA A 481 6.85 20.93 4.44
C ALA A 481 8.34 21.30 4.27
N GLN A 482 8.65 22.59 4.13
CA GLN A 482 10.02 23.11 4.05
C GLN A 482 10.71 23.27 5.42
N ARG A 483 10.05 22.86 6.53
CA ARG A 483 10.53 23.04 7.91
C ARG A 483 10.88 24.47 8.28
N LEU A 484 10.24 25.45 7.63
CA LEU A 484 10.31 26.87 7.99
C LEU A 484 9.28 27.23 9.08
N LEU A 485 8.37 26.31 9.37
CA LEU A 485 7.34 26.42 10.39
C LEU A 485 7.18 25.04 11.07
N SER A 486 6.77 25.02 12.34
CA SER A 486 6.41 23.81 13.07
C SER A 486 5.07 24.00 13.79
N VAL A 487 4.51 22.91 14.30
CA VAL A 487 3.28 22.88 15.08
C VAL A 487 3.58 22.31 16.46
N GLU A 488 3.12 22.96 17.52
CA GLU A 488 3.29 22.52 18.91
C GLU A 488 1.97 22.57 19.70
N GLY A 489 1.87 21.66 20.67
CA GLY A 489 0.82 21.61 21.70
C GLY A 489 -0.53 21.09 21.22
N ASP A 490 -1.43 20.85 22.18
CA ASP A 490 -2.73 20.20 21.95
C ASP A 490 -3.66 20.92 20.97
N TYR A 491 -3.46 22.23 20.83
CA TYR A 491 -4.25 23.13 19.98
C TYR A 491 -3.62 23.40 18.61
N GLY A 492 -2.50 22.75 18.28
CA GLY A 492 -1.84 22.88 16.97
C GLY A 492 -1.35 24.30 16.70
N THR A 493 -0.63 24.89 17.66
CA THR A 493 -0.12 26.27 17.55
C THR A 493 1.10 26.34 16.65
N LEU A 494 1.22 27.39 15.85
CA LEU A 494 2.34 27.56 14.93
C LEU A 494 3.55 28.13 15.67
N VAL A 495 4.72 27.54 15.45
CA VAL A 495 6.00 28.02 15.99
C VAL A 495 7.06 28.08 14.89
N LEU A 496 8.09 28.90 15.12
CA LEU A 496 9.22 29.03 14.21
C LEU A 496 10.22 27.90 14.42
N THR A 497 11.00 27.62 13.39
CA THR A 497 12.17 26.75 13.43
C THR A 497 13.44 27.59 13.33
N GLU A 498 14.60 26.97 13.52
CA GLU A 498 15.89 27.64 13.29
C GLU A 498 16.02 28.17 11.85
N ALA A 499 15.50 27.42 10.87
CA ALA A 499 15.52 27.79 9.45
C ALA A 499 14.64 29.02 9.14
N SER A 500 13.62 29.32 9.95
CA SER A 500 12.80 30.52 9.78
C SER A 500 13.64 31.80 9.82
N ALA A 501 14.73 31.80 10.58
CA ALA A 501 15.61 32.96 10.72
C ALA A 501 16.27 33.35 9.39
N GLU A 502 16.57 32.38 8.52
CA GLU A 502 17.21 32.60 7.21
C GLU A 502 16.30 33.38 6.26
N VAL A 503 14.98 33.15 6.34
CA VAL A 503 13.97 33.83 5.52
C VAL A 503 13.67 35.23 6.07
N LEU A 504 13.75 35.41 7.39
CA LEU A 504 13.49 36.67 8.08
C LEU A 504 14.69 37.64 8.10
N ARG A 505 15.85 37.27 7.53
CA ARG A 505 17.02 38.16 7.46
C ARG A 505 16.71 39.40 6.62
N ARG A 506 17.26 40.54 7.05
CA ARG A 506 17.17 41.81 6.30
C ARG A 506 18.04 41.79 5.04
N GLU A 507 19.22 41.18 5.14
CA GLU A 507 20.17 41.06 4.04
C GLU A 507 20.20 39.61 3.54
N ASN A 508 20.13 39.43 2.22
CA ASN A 508 20.16 38.15 1.52
C ASN A 508 19.23 37.09 2.16
N PRO A 509 17.91 37.34 2.25
CA PRO A 509 16.98 36.36 2.77
C PRO A 509 17.00 35.12 1.88
N ARG A 510 16.87 33.95 2.51
CA ARG A 510 16.66 32.71 1.78
C ARG A 510 15.38 32.83 0.94
N GLN A 511 15.51 32.57 -0.37
CA GLN A 511 14.36 32.52 -1.26
C GLN A 511 13.46 31.32 -0.91
N VAL A 512 12.16 31.55 -0.88
CA VAL A 512 11.14 30.52 -0.62
C VAL A 512 10.30 30.37 -1.88
N LEU A 513 10.59 29.35 -2.68
CA LEU A 513 9.75 28.99 -3.82
C LEU A 513 8.53 28.21 -3.32
N LEU A 514 7.35 28.67 -3.74
CA LEU A 514 6.08 28.07 -3.38
C LEU A 514 5.36 27.59 -4.64
N ARG A 515 4.70 26.44 -4.52
CA ARG A 515 3.74 25.93 -5.48
C ARG A 515 2.49 26.82 -5.49
N THR A 516 2.00 27.16 -6.67
CA THR A 516 0.73 27.87 -6.86
C THR A 516 -0.42 26.90 -6.62
N GLU A 517 -1.38 27.31 -5.79
CA GLU A 517 -2.62 26.54 -5.61
C GLU A 517 -3.45 26.61 -6.90
N PRO A 518 -3.93 25.48 -7.43
CA PRO A 518 -4.78 25.51 -8.61
C PRO A 518 -6.06 26.31 -8.30
N LYS A 519 -6.31 27.37 -9.08
CA LYS A 519 -7.56 28.14 -8.99
C LYS A 519 -8.73 27.17 -9.16
N ARG A 520 -9.75 27.25 -8.28
CA ARG A 520 -11.00 26.51 -8.46
C ARG A 520 -11.64 26.93 -9.79
N VAL A 521 -11.41 26.17 -10.83
CA VAL A 521 -12.16 26.31 -12.08
C VAL A 521 -13.55 25.77 -11.77
N ALA A 522 -14.58 26.62 -11.82
CA ALA A 522 -15.96 26.15 -11.84
C ALA A 522 -16.08 25.12 -12.97
N SER A 523 -16.65 23.95 -12.68
CA SER A 523 -16.70 22.84 -13.63
C SER A 523 -17.44 23.26 -14.90
N THR A 524 -16.70 23.62 -15.94
CA THR A 524 -17.19 23.51 -17.31
C THR A 524 -17.21 22.03 -17.67
N PRO A 525 -18.24 21.54 -18.38
CA PRO A 525 -18.24 20.17 -18.88
C PRO A 525 -17.06 20.04 -19.86
N ARG A 526 -16.01 19.31 -19.47
CA ARG A 526 -14.94 18.97 -20.41
C ARG A 526 -15.51 17.96 -21.39
N THR A 527 -15.52 18.34 -22.65
CA THR A 527 -15.66 17.44 -23.80
C THR A 527 -14.66 16.30 -23.66
N ARG A 528 -15.14 15.06 -23.86
CA ARG A 528 -14.34 13.84 -23.88
C ARG A 528 -13.19 13.99 -24.88
N THR A 529 -11.99 14.29 -24.40
CA THR A 529 -10.76 13.99 -25.14
C THR A 529 -10.44 12.53 -24.88
N ALA A 530 -10.49 11.73 -25.96
CA ALA A 530 -10.12 10.33 -25.97
C ALA A 530 -8.75 10.15 -25.32
N GLY A 531 -8.73 9.42 -24.21
CA GLY A 531 -7.50 8.98 -23.59
C GLY A 531 -6.84 7.95 -24.50
N THR A 532 -5.52 8.08 -24.62
CA THR A 532 -4.61 7.05 -25.14
C THR A 532 -5.03 5.66 -24.70
N GLU A 533 -5.39 4.86 -25.70
CA GLU A 533 -5.81 3.47 -25.59
C GLU A 533 -4.76 2.67 -24.79
N ALA A 534 -5.23 1.99 -23.76
CA ALA A 534 -4.53 0.83 -23.22
C ALA A 534 -4.43 -0.23 -24.33
N PRO A 535 -3.51 -1.21 -24.26
CA PRO A 535 -3.52 -2.31 -25.21
C PRO A 535 -4.89 -2.99 -25.17
N GLU A 536 -5.67 -2.82 -26.24
CA GLU A 536 -7.08 -3.16 -26.29
C GLU A 536 -7.29 -4.68 -26.32
N MET A 537 -8.18 -5.15 -25.46
CA MET A 537 -9.02 -6.31 -25.80
C MET A 537 -9.97 -5.84 -26.92
N PRO A 538 -10.16 -6.60 -28.02
CA PRO A 538 -11.05 -6.19 -29.11
C PRO A 538 -12.45 -5.85 -28.57
N ALA A 539 -13.09 -4.78 -29.06
CA ALA A 539 -14.43 -4.39 -28.61
C ALA A 539 -15.47 -5.54 -28.71
N GLU A 540 -15.24 -6.47 -29.63
CA GLU A 540 -16.04 -7.69 -29.85
C GLU A 540 -15.89 -8.74 -28.73
N ALA A 541 -14.84 -8.66 -27.89
CA ALA A 541 -14.58 -9.57 -26.78
C ALA A 541 -15.12 -9.06 -25.43
N GLU A 542 -15.55 -7.80 -25.32
CA GLU A 542 -16.11 -7.24 -24.08
C GLU A 542 -17.40 -7.95 -23.61
N PRO A 543 -18.38 -8.27 -24.48
CA PRO A 543 -19.56 -9.03 -24.07
C PRO A 543 -19.21 -10.42 -23.53
N VAL A 544 -18.27 -11.10 -24.21
CA VAL A 544 -17.78 -12.43 -23.81
C VAL A 544 -17.05 -12.35 -22.46
N PHE A 545 -16.24 -11.32 -22.24
CA PHE A 545 -15.58 -11.08 -20.97
C PHE A 545 -16.58 -10.87 -19.83
N GLN A 546 -17.63 -10.06 -20.03
CA GLN A 546 -18.68 -9.86 -19.01
C GLN A 546 -19.45 -11.16 -18.72
N LYS A 547 -19.71 -11.99 -19.74
CA LYS A 547 -20.33 -13.30 -19.57
C LYS A 547 -19.44 -14.25 -18.76
N LEU A 548 -18.16 -14.34 -19.10
CA LEU A 548 -17.19 -15.13 -18.35
C LEU A 548 -17.03 -14.62 -16.91
N ARG A 549 -17.09 -13.31 -16.69
CA ARG A 549 -17.07 -12.70 -15.36
C ARG A 549 -18.30 -13.08 -14.54
N ALA A 550 -19.49 -13.06 -15.14
CA ALA A 550 -20.73 -13.47 -14.51
C ALA A 550 -20.73 -14.98 -14.18
N TRP A 551 -20.27 -15.82 -15.11
CA TRP A 551 -20.07 -17.26 -14.88
C TRP A 551 -19.11 -17.50 -13.71
N ARG A 552 -17.93 -16.86 -13.71
CA ARG A 552 -16.94 -16.97 -12.64
C ARG A 552 -17.55 -16.57 -11.29
N LEU A 553 -18.34 -15.51 -11.25
CA LEU A 553 -19.00 -15.05 -10.03
C LEU A 553 -20.04 -16.07 -9.52
N ALA A 554 -20.81 -16.69 -10.43
CA ALA A 554 -21.76 -17.75 -10.08
C ALA A 554 -21.06 -18.99 -9.51
N THR A 555 -20.05 -19.51 -10.21
CA THR A 555 -19.24 -20.66 -9.76
C THR A 555 -18.55 -20.38 -8.42
N ALA A 556 -18.01 -19.17 -8.24
CA ALA A 556 -17.37 -18.78 -6.98
C ALA A 556 -18.37 -18.73 -5.81
N ARG A 557 -19.62 -18.33 -6.05
CA ARG A 557 -20.68 -18.37 -5.03
C ARG A 557 -21.07 -19.79 -4.67
N GLU A 558 -21.23 -20.68 -5.65
CA GLU A 558 -21.56 -22.09 -5.42
C GLU A 558 -20.49 -22.82 -4.61
N GLU A 559 -19.21 -22.55 -4.89
CA GLU A 559 -18.10 -23.14 -4.13
C GLU A 559 -17.76 -22.40 -2.84
N GLY A 560 -18.40 -21.26 -2.56
CA GLY A 560 -18.10 -20.44 -1.39
C GLY A 560 -16.70 -19.83 -1.40
N LYS A 561 -16.17 -19.47 -2.58
CA LYS A 561 -14.80 -18.98 -2.82
C LYS A 561 -14.77 -17.57 -3.42
N ALA A 562 -13.57 -16.96 -3.51
CA ALA A 562 -13.37 -15.69 -4.22
C ALA A 562 -13.20 -15.90 -5.74
N PRO A 563 -13.80 -15.08 -6.63
CA PRO A 563 -13.75 -15.27 -8.08
C PRO A 563 -12.34 -15.39 -8.64
N PHE A 564 -11.39 -14.57 -8.17
CA PHE A 564 -10.02 -14.60 -8.67
C PHE A 564 -9.28 -15.92 -8.35
N ILE A 565 -9.74 -16.68 -7.34
CA ILE A 565 -9.22 -18.03 -7.04
C ILE A 565 -9.57 -18.99 -8.18
N ILE A 566 -10.75 -18.84 -8.80
CA ILE A 566 -11.13 -19.60 -10.01
C ILE A 566 -10.26 -19.13 -11.18
N PHE A 567 -10.42 -17.89 -11.63
CA PHE A 567 -9.58 -17.28 -12.67
C PHE A 567 -9.36 -15.79 -12.43
N HIS A 568 -8.15 -15.30 -12.65
CA HIS A 568 -7.87 -13.86 -12.67
C HIS A 568 -8.52 -13.18 -13.89
N ASP A 569 -8.81 -11.89 -13.80
CA ASP A 569 -9.37 -11.11 -14.92
C ASP A 569 -8.48 -11.15 -16.16
N ALA A 570 -7.16 -11.13 -15.99
CA ALA A 570 -6.22 -11.26 -17.10
C ALA A 570 -6.43 -12.57 -17.88
N THR A 571 -6.62 -13.69 -17.16
CA THR A 571 -6.94 -14.99 -17.76
C THR A 571 -8.30 -14.96 -18.46
N LEU A 572 -9.35 -14.42 -17.82
CA LEU A 572 -10.67 -14.31 -18.46
C LEU A 572 -10.66 -13.44 -19.72
N ARG A 573 -9.90 -12.33 -19.72
CA ARG A 573 -9.72 -11.48 -20.91
C ARG A 573 -9.01 -12.24 -22.03
N GLN A 574 -7.99 -13.03 -21.68
CA GLN A 574 -7.29 -13.87 -22.65
C GLN A 574 -8.22 -14.95 -23.22
N ILE A 575 -9.05 -15.60 -22.38
CA ILE A 575 -10.09 -16.54 -22.82
C ILE A 575 -11.10 -15.85 -23.74
N ALA A 576 -11.59 -14.66 -23.38
CA ALA A 576 -12.53 -13.90 -24.19
C ALA A 576 -11.95 -13.50 -25.56
N THR A 577 -10.63 -13.28 -25.62
CA THR A 577 -9.90 -12.92 -26.84
C THR A 577 -9.61 -14.13 -27.72
N VAL A 578 -9.10 -15.22 -27.13
CA VAL A 578 -8.70 -16.44 -27.86
C VAL A 578 -9.91 -17.28 -28.27
N ARG A 579 -10.98 -17.29 -27.47
CA ARG A 579 -12.20 -18.10 -27.65
C ARG A 579 -11.89 -19.58 -27.92
N PRO A 580 -11.21 -20.27 -26.97
CA PRO A 580 -10.86 -21.68 -27.15
C PRO A 580 -12.12 -22.54 -27.30
N THR A 581 -12.04 -23.56 -28.16
CA THR A 581 -13.12 -24.51 -28.46
C THR A 581 -12.84 -25.91 -27.92
N THR A 582 -11.61 -26.17 -27.48
CA THR A 582 -11.18 -27.45 -26.90
C THR A 582 -10.46 -27.25 -25.55
N LEU A 583 -10.39 -28.31 -24.74
CA LEU A 583 -9.66 -28.28 -23.46
C LEU A 583 -8.17 -28.05 -23.67
N ASP A 584 -7.58 -28.60 -24.74
CA ASP A 584 -6.16 -28.40 -25.05
C ASP A 584 -5.86 -26.93 -25.39
N GLU A 585 -6.73 -26.27 -26.17
CA GLU A 585 -6.62 -24.83 -26.45
C GLU A 585 -6.77 -23.99 -25.18
N LEU A 586 -7.70 -24.35 -24.30
CA LEU A 586 -7.92 -23.67 -23.02
C LEU A 586 -6.71 -23.87 -22.06
N GLY A 587 -6.09 -25.05 -22.07
CA GLY A 587 -4.88 -25.33 -21.30
C GLY A 587 -3.65 -24.56 -21.75
N GLY A 588 -3.64 -24.03 -22.98
CA GLY A 588 -2.61 -23.13 -23.49
C GLY A 588 -2.75 -21.67 -23.03
N ILE A 589 -3.78 -21.33 -22.26
CA ILE A 589 -4.04 -19.97 -21.78
C ILE A 589 -3.37 -19.74 -20.42
N SER A 590 -2.68 -18.60 -20.28
CA SER A 590 -1.92 -18.28 -19.08
C SER A 590 -2.83 -18.15 -17.84
N GLY A 591 -2.46 -18.85 -16.75
CA GLY A 591 -3.24 -18.94 -15.52
C GLY A 591 -4.26 -20.11 -15.47
N VAL A 592 -4.26 -20.99 -16.48
CA VAL A 592 -5.06 -22.24 -16.50
C VAL A 592 -4.15 -23.46 -16.23
N GLY A 593 -3.87 -23.76 -14.96
CA GLY A 593 -3.10 -24.96 -14.58
C GLY A 593 -3.89 -26.29 -14.69
N GLU A 594 -3.22 -27.44 -14.62
CA GLU A 594 -3.82 -28.78 -14.82
C GLU A 594 -5.06 -29.03 -13.96
N GLN A 595 -5.01 -28.69 -12.66
CA GLN A 595 -6.16 -28.85 -11.76
C GLN A 595 -7.34 -27.95 -12.12
N LYS A 596 -7.07 -26.69 -12.52
CA LYS A 596 -8.11 -25.76 -12.95
C LYS A 596 -8.72 -26.18 -14.28
N LEU A 597 -7.91 -26.69 -15.21
CA LEU A 597 -8.38 -27.24 -16.48
C LEU A 597 -9.27 -28.47 -16.25
N ALA A 598 -8.83 -29.40 -15.40
CA ALA A 598 -9.60 -30.59 -15.06
C ALA A 598 -10.92 -30.25 -14.35
N LYS A 599 -10.91 -29.24 -13.48
CA LYS A 599 -12.07 -28.88 -12.64
C LYS A 599 -13.06 -27.95 -13.32
N TYR A 600 -12.59 -26.92 -14.03
CA TYR A 600 -13.43 -25.86 -14.59
C TYR A 600 -13.45 -25.82 -16.12
N GLY A 601 -12.56 -26.57 -16.80
CA GLY A 601 -12.34 -26.43 -18.23
C GLY A 601 -13.61 -26.63 -19.06
N GLN A 602 -14.38 -27.68 -18.78
CA GLN A 602 -15.62 -27.93 -19.51
C GLN A 602 -16.66 -26.82 -19.28
N ALA A 603 -16.82 -26.36 -18.04
CA ALA A 603 -17.78 -25.30 -17.71
C ALA A 603 -17.43 -23.96 -18.37
N VAL A 604 -16.13 -23.66 -18.58
CA VAL A 604 -15.68 -22.49 -19.34
C VAL A 604 -16.05 -22.63 -20.82
N LEU A 605 -15.80 -23.79 -21.44
CA LEU A 605 -16.16 -24.04 -22.83
C LEU A 605 -17.68 -23.95 -23.04
N ASP A 606 -18.47 -24.47 -22.10
CA ASP A 606 -19.93 -24.38 -22.13
C ASP A 606 -20.41 -22.92 -22.01
N ALA A 607 -19.77 -22.12 -21.14
CA ALA A 607 -20.07 -20.69 -21.00
C ALA A 607 -19.73 -19.88 -22.26
N LEU A 608 -18.69 -20.28 -23.00
CA LEU A 608 -18.31 -19.70 -24.29
C LEU A 608 -19.24 -20.12 -25.43
N ALA A 609 -19.72 -21.37 -25.40
CA ALA A 609 -20.56 -21.95 -26.44
C ALA A 609 -22.06 -21.60 -26.30
N ALA A 610 -22.52 -21.25 -25.11
CA ALA A 610 -23.89 -20.78 -24.91
C ALA A 610 -24.13 -19.52 -25.76
N GLU A 611 -25.15 -19.52 -26.62
CA GLU A 611 -25.69 -18.29 -27.21
C GLU A 611 -26.58 -17.56 -26.17
N ASP A 612 -26.75 -16.25 -26.33
CA ASP A 612 -27.52 -15.40 -25.40
C ASP A 612 -29.03 -15.72 -25.37
#